data_AF-A0A3M2DP57-F1
#
_entry.id   AF-A0A3M2DP57-F1
#
_cell.length_a   1.000
_cell.length_b   1.000
_cell.length_c   1.000
_cell.angle_alpha   90.00
_cell.angle_beta   90.00
_cell.angle_gamma   90.00
#
_symmetry.space_group_name_H-M   'P 1'
#
loop_
_entity.id
_entity.type
_entity.pdbx_description
1 polymer ?
#
loop_
_entity_poly.entity_id
_entity_poly.type
_entity_poly.pdbx_seq_one_letter_code
_entity_poly.pdbx_strand_id
1 'polypeptide(L)'
;MRAAEAPVTRWPLALAIVAAAGCSLEPFTLRFGGGAADAGPGAADAAADAGPRPDAAPPCVPVGPDDQCDEIDNDCNGIVDDAFDKQTDGNNCGVCGHRCASPGAIEQCVGGTCQFVECQPGFADLDPAAPGCEYLCPVFPPAPEDCNG
;
A
#
# COMPACT_ATOMS: atom_id res chain seq x y z
N MET A 1 -15.88 39.24 -52.56
CA MET A 1 -17.31 39.41 -52.21
C MET A 1 -17.61 38.47 -51.05
N ARG A 2 -17.89 39.07 -49.89
CA ARG A 2 -18.57 38.55 -48.68
C ARG A 2 -18.40 37.07 -48.32
N ALA A 3 -17.51 36.80 -47.36
CA ALA A 3 -17.66 35.67 -46.45
C ALA A 3 -18.80 35.98 -45.47
N ALA A 4 -19.73 35.04 -45.31
CA ALA A 4 -20.88 35.17 -44.41
C ALA A 4 -20.46 34.89 -42.96
N GLU A 5 -20.75 35.84 -42.07
CA GLU A 5 -20.52 35.75 -40.63
C GLU A 5 -21.68 34.95 -40.01
N ALA A 6 -21.37 33.89 -39.25
CA ALA A 6 -22.37 33.10 -38.53
C ALA A 6 -22.81 33.83 -37.24
N PRO A 7 -24.12 33.85 -36.89
CA PRO A 7 -24.60 34.53 -35.69
C PRO A 7 -24.29 33.72 -34.43
N VAL A 8 -23.51 34.31 -33.53
CA VAL A 8 -23.22 33.75 -32.19
C VAL A 8 -24.47 33.95 -31.31
N THR A 9 -25.25 32.89 -31.11
CA THR A 9 -26.42 32.90 -30.22
C THR A 9 -25.97 32.86 -28.77
N ARG A 10 -26.19 33.98 -28.06
CA ARG A 10 -25.95 34.10 -26.62
C ARG A 10 -27.08 33.43 -25.85
N TRP A 11 -26.81 32.27 -25.26
CA TRP A 11 -27.70 31.61 -24.32
C TRP A 11 -27.54 32.25 -22.93
N PRO A 12 -28.61 32.70 -22.27
CA PRO A 12 -28.49 33.16 -20.90
C PRO A 12 -28.21 31.96 -19.99
N LEU A 13 -27.06 31.96 -19.31
CA LEU A 13 -26.79 31.05 -18.20
C LEU A 13 -27.84 31.33 -17.10
N ALA A 14 -28.86 30.48 -17.02
CA ALA A 14 -29.72 30.41 -15.85
C ALA A 14 -28.93 29.72 -14.74
N LEU A 15 -28.50 30.48 -13.73
CA LEU A 15 -27.82 29.97 -12.54
C LEU A 15 -28.85 29.20 -11.69
N ALA A 16 -28.87 27.88 -11.82
CA ALA A 16 -29.68 27.01 -10.98
C ALA A 16 -29.08 26.97 -9.56
N ILE A 17 -29.78 27.57 -8.60
CA ILE A 17 -29.44 27.50 -7.17
C ILE A 17 -29.73 26.07 -6.69
N VAL A 18 -28.68 25.27 -6.48
CA VAL A 18 -28.79 23.97 -5.82
C VAL A 18 -28.96 24.21 -4.32
N ALA A 19 -30.17 24.01 -3.80
CA ALA A 19 -30.42 23.99 -2.37
C ALA A 19 -29.84 22.69 -1.78
N ALA A 20 -28.68 22.80 -1.12
CA ALA A 20 -28.13 21.71 -0.33
C ALA A 20 -29.02 21.47 0.90
N ALA A 21 -29.87 20.45 0.84
CA ALA A 21 -30.45 19.85 2.04
C ALA A 21 -29.31 19.13 2.78
N GLY A 22 -28.69 19.81 3.75
CA GLY A 22 -27.67 19.22 4.60
C GLY A 22 -28.26 18.06 5.41
N CYS A 23 -27.57 16.93 5.42
CA CYS A 23 -27.88 15.83 6.32
C CYS A 23 -27.64 16.29 7.77
N SER A 24 -28.65 16.16 8.63
CA SER A 24 -28.50 16.36 10.07
C SER A 24 -27.74 15.17 10.65
N LEU A 25 -26.43 15.35 10.86
CA LEU A 25 -25.64 14.38 11.62
C LEU A 25 -26.04 14.49 13.09
N GLU A 26 -26.71 13.47 13.62
CA GLU A 26 -26.97 13.38 15.04
C GLU A 26 -25.64 13.22 15.79
N PRO A 27 -25.34 14.09 16.76
CA PRO A 27 -24.13 13.96 17.55
C PRO A 27 -24.22 12.66 18.37
N PHE A 28 -23.25 11.78 18.19
CA PHE A 28 -22.98 10.65 19.08
C PHE A 28 -22.93 11.19 20.52
N THR A 29 -23.96 10.88 21.32
CA THR A 29 -23.92 11.21 22.75
C THR A 29 -23.09 10.15 23.44
N LEU A 30 -21.76 10.30 23.37
CA LEU A 30 -20.88 9.65 24.32
C LEU A 30 -21.17 10.26 25.69
N ARG A 31 -22.06 9.60 26.44
CA ARG A 31 -22.38 9.92 27.82
C ARG A 31 -21.16 9.59 28.68
N PHE A 32 -20.15 10.45 28.64
CA PHE A 32 -19.13 10.55 29.67
C PHE A 32 -19.74 11.30 30.86
N GLY A 33 -20.56 10.58 31.63
CA GLY A 33 -21.03 10.99 32.95
C GLY A 33 -20.64 9.90 33.94
N GLY A 34 -19.62 10.19 34.75
CA GLY A 34 -18.92 9.22 35.60
C GLY A 34 -19.69 8.71 36.82
N GLY A 35 -19.08 7.69 37.44
CA GLY A 35 -19.48 7.01 38.68
C GLY A 35 -20.02 5.61 38.38
N ALA A 36 -19.44 4.49 38.81
CA ALA A 36 -18.52 4.26 39.92
C ALA A 36 -17.53 3.15 39.56
N ALA A 37 -16.29 3.31 40.01
CA ALA A 37 -15.32 2.24 40.08
C ALA A 37 -15.64 1.42 41.34
N ASP A 38 -16.09 0.18 41.15
CA ASP A 38 -15.99 -0.88 42.16
C ASP A 38 -15.02 -1.93 41.64
N ALA A 39 -13.74 -1.57 41.55
CA ALA A 39 -12.67 -2.53 41.43
C ALA A 39 -12.40 -3.13 42.82
N GLY A 40 -13.17 -4.17 43.18
CA GLY A 40 -12.81 -5.04 44.29
C GLY A 40 -11.51 -5.81 43.98
N PRO A 41 -10.63 -6.06 44.97
CA PRO A 41 -9.44 -6.84 44.74
C PRO A 41 -9.83 -8.33 44.74
N GLY A 42 -9.99 -8.90 43.55
CA GLY A 42 -10.25 -10.33 43.42
C GLY A 42 -11.19 -10.67 42.29
N ALA A 43 -10.67 -10.68 41.06
CA ALA A 43 -11.23 -11.49 39.98
C ALA A 43 -10.05 -12.11 39.23
N ALA A 44 -9.43 -13.11 39.87
CA ALA A 44 -8.98 -14.25 39.12
C ALA A 44 -10.26 -15.00 38.68
N ASP A 45 -10.29 -15.40 37.42
CA ASP A 45 -11.24 -16.36 36.83
C ASP A 45 -12.64 -15.85 36.49
N ALA A 46 -12.79 -15.32 35.27
CA ALA A 46 -13.99 -15.48 34.46
C ALA A 46 -13.63 -15.56 32.97
N ALA A 47 -12.84 -16.58 32.62
CA ALA A 47 -12.85 -17.14 31.27
C ALA A 47 -14.04 -18.12 31.18
N ALA A 48 -15.25 -17.58 31.07
CA ALA A 48 -16.44 -18.29 30.62
C ALA A 48 -17.41 -17.22 30.09
N ASP A 49 -17.78 -17.33 28.82
CA ASP A 49 -18.68 -16.41 28.10
C ASP A 49 -18.12 -15.05 27.68
N ALA A 50 -16.87 -15.03 27.21
CA ALA A 50 -16.55 -14.14 26.09
C ALA A 50 -17.17 -14.75 24.82
N GLY A 51 -18.45 -14.45 24.57
CA GLY A 51 -19.01 -14.62 23.23
C GLY A 51 -18.13 -13.91 22.19
N PRO A 52 -18.24 -14.25 20.90
CA PRO A 52 -17.44 -13.62 19.85
C PRO A 52 -17.63 -12.11 19.96
N ARG A 53 -16.57 -11.39 20.33
CA ARG A 53 -16.61 -9.94 20.24
C ARG A 53 -16.78 -9.64 18.75
N PRO A 54 -17.79 -8.87 18.33
CA PRO A 54 -17.96 -8.51 16.91
C PRO A 54 -16.76 -7.72 16.36
N ASP A 55 -15.87 -7.26 17.26
CA ASP A 55 -14.64 -6.55 16.96
C ASP A 55 -13.38 -7.44 17.11
N ALA A 56 -13.54 -8.69 17.56
CA ALA A 56 -12.47 -9.67 17.44
C ALA A 56 -12.46 -10.13 15.99
N ALA A 57 -11.30 -9.99 15.34
CA ALA A 57 -11.03 -10.68 14.09
C ALA A 57 -11.53 -12.13 14.20
N PRO A 58 -12.12 -12.71 13.13
CA PRO A 58 -12.62 -14.08 13.18
C PRO A 58 -11.54 -14.98 13.79
N PRO A 59 -11.93 -15.95 14.66
CA PRO A 59 -10.94 -16.82 15.27
C PRO A 59 -10.12 -17.47 14.17
N CYS A 60 -8.80 -17.28 14.21
CA CYS A 60 -7.89 -17.98 13.32
C CYS A 60 -8.10 -19.48 13.54
N VAL A 61 -8.38 -20.21 12.46
CA VAL A 61 -8.53 -21.67 12.48
C VAL A 61 -7.31 -22.23 11.76
N PRO A 62 -6.44 -23.01 12.44
CA PRO A 62 -5.27 -23.58 11.79
C PRO A 62 -5.69 -24.46 10.62
N VAL A 63 -5.30 -24.09 9.41
CA VAL A 63 -5.57 -24.84 8.17
C VAL A 63 -4.36 -25.66 7.74
N GLY A 64 -3.19 -25.43 8.32
CA GLY A 64 -1.96 -26.15 7.99
C GLY A 64 -0.71 -25.48 8.58
N PRO A 65 0.50 -25.91 8.17
CA PRO A 65 1.69 -25.09 8.33
C PRO A 65 1.62 -23.85 7.44
N ASP A 66 2.45 -22.87 7.73
CA ASP A 66 2.53 -21.62 6.98
C ASP A 66 3.35 -21.77 5.68
N ASP A 67 2.93 -22.69 4.81
CA ASP A 67 3.65 -23.09 3.58
C ASP A 67 3.22 -22.31 2.33
N GLN A 68 2.35 -21.33 2.50
CA GLN A 68 1.85 -20.43 1.47
C GLN A 68 2.17 -19.00 1.90
N CYS A 69 2.70 -18.20 0.97
CA CYS A 69 2.99 -16.78 1.20
C CYS A 69 1.76 -15.98 0.74
N ASP A 70 0.66 -16.09 1.47
CA ASP A 70 -0.66 -15.59 1.10
C ASP A 70 -1.19 -14.48 2.01
N GLU A 71 -0.34 -13.98 2.92
CA GLU A 71 -0.66 -12.96 3.91
C GLU A 71 -1.70 -13.43 4.95
N ILE A 72 -1.84 -14.74 5.13
CA ILE A 72 -2.70 -15.37 6.14
C ILE A 72 -1.83 -16.17 7.11
N ASP A 73 -2.19 -16.15 8.40
CA ASP A 73 -1.57 -16.99 9.42
C ASP A 73 -2.24 -18.39 9.39
N ASN A 74 -1.66 -19.33 8.64
CA ASN A 74 -2.29 -20.63 8.42
C ASN A 74 -2.13 -21.59 9.60
N ASP A 75 -1.15 -21.36 10.47
CA ASP A 75 -0.88 -22.17 11.66
C ASP A 75 -1.37 -21.52 12.98
N CYS A 76 -1.87 -20.29 12.89
CA CYS A 76 -2.41 -19.46 13.96
C CYS A 76 -1.42 -19.19 15.10
N ASN A 77 -0.13 -19.05 14.79
CA ASN A 77 0.92 -18.77 15.78
C ASN A 77 1.06 -17.27 16.11
N GLY A 78 0.33 -16.41 15.39
CA GLY A 78 0.32 -14.95 15.55
C GLY A 78 1.34 -14.21 14.69
N ILE A 79 2.06 -14.91 13.81
CA ILE A 79 3.02 -14.36 12.86
C ILE A 79 2.61 -14.82 11.46
N VAL A 80 2.35 -13.87 10.58
CA VAL A 80 1.88 -14.13 9.21
C VAL A 80 3.07 -14.47 8.28
N ASP A 81 2.93 -15.53 7.48
CA ASP A 81 3.91 -16.12 6.55
C ASP A 81 5.32 -16.26 7.17
N ASP A 82 5.42 -16.79 8.39
CA ASP A 82 6.66 -16.81 9.17
C ASP A 82 7.71 -17.82 8.65
N ALA A 83 7.27 -18.76 7.82
CA ALA A 83 8.14 -19.69 7.10
C ALA A 83 8.87 -19.03 5.90
N PHE A 84 8.52 -17.80 5.52
CA PHE A 84 9.09 -17.07 4.39
C PHE A 84 10.05 -15.97 4.85
N ASP A 85 11.26 -15.95 4.27
CA ASP A 85 12.26 -14.93 4.58
C ASP A 85 11.93 -13.60 3.90
N LYS A 86 11.20 -12.74 4.61
CA LYS A 86 10.88 -11.39 4.15
C LYS A 86 12.04 -10.39 4.29
N GLN A 87 13.19 -10.79 4.83
CA GLN A 87 14.31 -9.89 5.12
C GLN A 87 15.40 -9.93 4.06
N THR A 88 15.62 -11.10 3.44
CA THR A 88 16.68 -11.29 2.44
C THR A 88 16.23 -12.01 1.16
N ASP A 89 15.03 -12.60 1.11
CA ASP A 89 14.52 -13.18 -0.13
C ASP A 89 14.14 -12.07 -1.12
N GLY A 90 14.82 -12.04 -2.27
CA GLY A 90 14.54 -11.11 -3.35
C GLY A 90 13.16 -11.27 -4.00
N ASN A 91 12.43 -12.36 -3.74
CA ASN A 91 11.07 -12.57 -4.25
C ASN A 91 9.95 -12.25 -3.23
N ASN A 92 10.29 -12.07 -1.95
CA ASN A 92 9.33 -11.83 -0.86
C ASN A 92 9.78 -10.65 0.02
N CYS A 93 10.43 -9.65 -0.56
CA CYS A 93 11.13 -8.63 0.19
C CYS A 93 10.16 -7.70 0.93
N GLY A 94 10.19 -7.73 2.26
CA GLY A 94 9.27 -6.98 3.13
C GLY A 94 7.87 -7.58 3.21
N VAL A 95 7.35 -8.14 2.11
CA VAL A 95 6.04 -8.78 2.00
C VAL A 95 6.04 -9.87 0.92
N CYS A 96 5.13 -10.83 1.06
CA CYS A 96 4.96 -11.92 0.10
C CYS A 96 4.79 -11.42 -1.34
N GLY A 97 5.51 -12.05 -2.27
CA GLY A 97 5.47 -11.73 -3.69
C GLY A 97 6.08 -10.37 -4.08
N HIS A 98 6.63 -9.59 -3.14
CA HIS A 98 7.33 -8.36 -3.45
C HIS A 98 8.73 -8.66 -3.97
N ARG A 99 8.84 -8.77 -5.29
CA ARG A 99 10.11 -8.98 -5.97
C ARG A 99 10.85 -7.67 -6.19
N CYS A 100 12.11 -7.59 -5.78
CA CYS A 100 12.99 -6.48 -6.12
C CYS A 100 13.28 -6.50 -7.62
N ALA A 101 12.75 -5.52 -8.35
CA ALA A 101 12.78 -5.47 -9.80
C ALA A 101 12.64 -4.04 -10.31
N SER A 102 13.76 -3.46 -10.74
CA SER A 102 13.80 -2.21 -11.50
C SER A 102 14.34 -2.45 -12.92
N PRO A 103 13.91 -1.66 -13.92
CA PRO A 103 14.37 -1.79 -15.30
C PRO A 103 15.90 -1.72 -15.38
N GLY A 104 16.54 -2.69 -16.01
CA GLY A 104 17.99 -2.67 -16.25
C GLY A 104 18.87 -2.67 -14.99
N ALA A 105 18.30 -2.83 -13.79
CA ALA A 105 19.02 -2.78 -12.53
C ALA A 105 19.10 -4.15 -11.85
N ILE A 106 20.15 -4.33 -11.06
CA ILE A 106 20.31 -5.42 -10.11
C ILE A 106 19.98 -4.86 -8.73
N GLU A 107 18.99 -5.45 -8.08
CA GLU A 107 18.57 -5.09 -6.73
C GLU A 107 18.67 -6.29 -5.79
N GLN A 108 18.83 -6.02 -4.51
CA GLN A 108 18.90 -7.01 -3.44
C GLN A 108 17.92 -6.69 -2.32
N CYS A 109 17.37 -7.71 -1.68
CA CYS A 109 16.57 -7.51 -0.47
C CYS A 109 17.50 -7.42 0.75
N VAL A 110 17.46 -6.28 1.45
CA VAL A 110 18.24 -6.07 2.67
C VAL A 110 17.35 -5.45 3.73
N GLY A 111 17.10 -6.22 4.79
CA GLY A 111 16.23 -5.78 5.90
C GLY A 111 14.79 -5.54 5.46
N GLY A 112 14.30 -6.35 4.50
CA GLY A 112 12.95 -6.23 3.96
C GLY A 112 12.72 -5.01 3.08
N THR A 113 13.79 -4.39 2.58
CA THR A 113 13.72 -3.30 1.60
C THR A 113 14.57 -3.63 0.39
N CYS A 114 14.04 -3.40 -0.80
CA CYS A 114 14.80 -3.52 -2.04
C CYS A 114 15.84 -2.39 -2.12
N GLN A 115 17.11 -2.77 -2.26
CA GLN A 115 18.23 -1.86 -2.40
C GLN A 115 18.88 -2.04 -3.76
N PHE A 116 19.17 -0.92 -4.42
CA PHE A 116 19.96 -0.89 -5.64
C PHE A 116 21.39 -1.38 -5.37
N VAL A 117 21.89 -2.27 -6.23
CA VAL A 117 23.27 -2.77 -6.17
C VAL A 117 24.10 -2.14 -7.29
N GLU A 118 23.69 -2.39 -8.53
CA GLU A 118 24.36 -1.93 -9.73
C GLU A 118 23.44 -2.03 -10.95
N CYS A 119 23.82 -1.37 -12.05
CA CYS A 119 23.17 -1.60 -13.33
C CYS A 119 23.55 -2.97 -13.90
N GLN A 120 22.60 -3.63 -14.57
CA GLN A 120 22.91 -4.81 -15.36
C GLN A 120 23.95 -4.46 -16.43
N PRO A 121 24.82 -5.40 -16.82
CA PRO A 121 25.81 -5.15 -17.87
C PRO A 121 25.15 -4.60 -19.15
N GLY A 122 25.63 -3.44 -19.59
CA GLY A 122 25.10 -2.74 -20.75
C GLY A 122 23.95 -1.78 -20.47
N PHE A 123 23.50 -1.64 -19.22
CA PHE A 123 22.54 -0.62 -18.81
C PHE A 123 23.23 0.51 -18.01
N ALA A 124 22.65 1.71 -18.07
CA ALA A 124 23.08 2.87 -17.32
C ALA A 124 21.88 3.65 -16.77
N ASP A 125 22.02 4.16 -15.55
CA ASP A 125 21.17 5.20 -14.97
C ASP A 125 21.68 6.57 -15.44
N LEU A 126 20.94 7.20 -16.34
CA LEU A 126 21.24 8.56 -16.83
C LEU A 126 20.13 9.56 -16.44
N ASP A 127 19.07 9.10 -15.79
CA ASP A 127 17.96 9.92 -15.31
C ASP A 127 17.69 9.60 -13.83
N PRO A 128 18.23 10.39 -12.88
CA PRO A 128 18.06 10.14 -11.46
C PRO A 128 16.61 10.35 -10.97
N ALA A 129 15.71 10.86 -11.83
CA ALA A 129 14.29 10.95 -11.54
C ALA A 129 13.53 9.68 -11.95
N ALA A 130 14.13 8.82 -12.77
CA ALA A 130 13.59 7.52 -13.16
C ALA A 130 14.17 6.41 -12.26
N PRO A 131 13.37 5.37 -11.94
CA PRO A 131 13.87 4.23 -11.17
C PRO A 131 14.57 3.21 -12.07
N GLY A 132 15.78 2.81 -11.66
CA GLY A 132 16.53 1.72 -12.29
C GLY A 132 17.70 2.21 -13.12
N CYS A 133 17.96 1.51 -14.22
CA CYS A 133 18.97 1.86 -15.22
C CYS A 133 18.30 1.81 -16.59
N GLU A 134 17.77 2.94 -17.03
CA GLU A 134 16.79 3.02 -18.11
C GLU A 134 17.42 2.80 -19.49
N TYR A 135 18.72 3.06 -19.62
CA TYR A 135 19.37 3.20 -20.91
C TYR A 135 20.27 2.01 -21.23
N LEU A 136 19.97 1.32 -22.35
CA LEU A 136 20.88 0.34 -22.94
C LEU A 136 21.98 1.07 -23.73
N CYS A 137 23.25 0.71 -23.48
CA CYS A 137 24.41 1.33 -24.10
C CYS A 137 24.82 0.60 -25.40
N PRO A 138 25.32 1.34 -26.42
CA PRO A 138 25.45 2.80 -26.48
C PRO A 138 24.10 3.50 -26.72
N VAL A 139 23.88 4.65 -26.08
CA VAL A 139 22.71 5.49 -26.33
C VAL A 139 22.78 6.09 -27.74
N PHE A 140 21.65 6.17 -28.45
CA PHE A 140 21.58 6.73 -29.80
C PHE A 140 21.15 8.22 -29.77
N PRO A 141 21.81 9.12 -30.52
CA PRO A 141 23.00 8.89 -31.36
C PRO A 141 24.26 8.61 -30.50
N PRO A 142 25.19 7.75 -30.99
CA PRO A 142 26.36 7.34 -30.23
C PRO A 142 27.19 8.56 -29.83
N ALA A 143 27.18 8.88 -28.54
CA ALA A 143 27.99 9.93 -27.94
C ALA A 143 29.30 9.31 -27.41
N PRO A 144 30.45 10.00 -27.53
CA PRO A 144 31.74 9.57 -26.97
C PRO A 144 31.77 9.50 -25.45
N GLU A 145 30.75 10.01 -24.78
CA GLU A 145 30.53 9.77 -23.35
C GLU A 145 29.92 8.37 -23.26
N ASP A 146 30.80 7.37 -23.41
CA ASP A 146 30.50 5.99 -23.09
C ASP A 146 29.84 5.95 -21.71
N CYS A 147 29.00 4.96 -21.47
CA CYS A 147 28.37 4.72 -20.18
C CYS A 147 29.40 4.22 -19.12
N ASN A 148 30.59 4.80 -19.08
CA ASN A 148 31.65 4.57 -18.13
C ASN A 148 31.67 5.76 -17.16
N GLY A 149 31.13 5.57 -15.96
CA GLY A 149 31.29 6.53 -14.88
C GLY A 149 32.73 7.05 -14.75
#